data_AF-A0A338P6U5-F1
#
_entry.id   AF-A0A338P6U5-F1
#
_cell.length_a   1.000
_cell.length_b   1.000
_cell.length_c   1.000
_cell.angle_alpha   90.00
_cell.angle_beta   90.00
_cell.angle_gamma   90.00
#
_symmetry.space_group_name_H-M   'P 1'
#
loop_
_entity.id
_entity.type
_entity.pdbx_description
1 polymer ?
#
loop_
_entity_poly.entity_id
_entity_poly.type
_entity_poly.pdbx_seq_one_letter_code
_entity_poly.pdbx_strand_id
1 'polypeptide(L)'
;MRIIDPDEEKAKQDPSYYLKNTNSETRETLQELYKEFKGDEILAATMRPPEKKKVDQLNAAHYSTGKVSASFTSTAMVPETTHEAAVIDEDVLRYQFVKKKGYVRLHTNKGDLNLELHCDLTPKTCENFIKLCKKQYYDGTIFHRSI
;
A
#
# COMPACT_ATOMS: atom_id res chain seq x y z
N MET A 1 -39.44 27.26 -7.91
CA MET A 1 -38.22 26.45 -7.85
C MET A 1 -38.41 25.33 -8.87
N ARG A 2 -37.61 25.25 -9.94
CA ARG A 2 -37.77 24.15 -10.93
C ARG A 2 -37.28 22.87 -10.27
N ILE A 3 -38.18 21.90 -10.13
CA ILE A 3 -37.84 20.55 -9.69
C ILE A 3 -37.08 19.95 -10.86
N ILE A 4 -35.79 19.70 -10.68
CA ILE A 4 -34.93 19.11 -11.71
C ILE A 4 -34.99 17.61 -11.48
N ASP A 5 -35.38 16.86 -12.50
CA ASP A 5 -35.46 15.40 -12.40
C ASP A 5 -34.05 14.82 -12.27
N PRO A 6 -33.80 13.94 -11.28
CA PRO A 6 -32.46 13.38 -11.01
C PRO A 6 -31.92 12.55 -12.18
N ASP A 7 -32.80 12.07 -13.06
CA ASP A 7 -32.42 11.34 -14.27
C ASP A 7 -31.92 12.27 -15.38
N GLU A 8 -32.39 13.53 -15.43
CA GLU A 8 -31.90 14.52 -16.39
C GLU A 8 -30.49 15.02 -16.01
N GLU A 9 -30.17 15.08 -14.72
CA GLU A 9 -28.82 15.42 -14.24
C GLU A 9 -27.82 14.31 -14.55
N LYS A 10 -28.21 13.04 -14.40
CA LYS A 10 -27.37 11.90 -14.81
C LYS A 10 -27.15 11.88 -16.31
N ALA A 11 -28.20 12.10 -17.10
CA ALA A 11 -28.07 12.17 -18.55
C ALA A 11 -27.11 13.29 -18.99
N LYS A 12 -27.11 14.45 -18.31
CA LYS A 12 -26.15 15.55 -18.59
C LYS A 12 -24.68 15.21 -18.31
N GLN A 13 -24.40 14.20 -17.49
CA GLN A 13 -23.03 13.75 -17.21
C GLN A 13 -22.46 12.90 -18.35
N ASP A 14 -23.32 12.22 -19.13
CA ASP A 14 -22.87 11.42 -20.26
C ASP A 14 -22.48 12.33 -21.44
N PRO A 15 -21.24 12.22 -21.98
CA PRO A 15 -20.81 13.03 -23.13
C PRO A 15 -21.70 12.87 -24.37
N SER A 16 -22.37 11.72 -24.48
CA SER A 16 -23.30 11.40 -25.57
C SER A 16 -24.61 12.17 -25.53
N TYR A 17 -24.97 12.80 -24.41
CA TYR A 17 -26.23 13.53 -24.24
C TYR A 17 -26.34 14.76 -25.16
N TYR A 18 -25.22 15.39 -25.47
CA TYR A 18 -25.17 16.56 -26.36
C TYR A 18 -25.12 16.19 -27.85
N LEU A 19 -24.93 14.90 -28.18
CA LEU A 19 -24.88 14.40 -29.56
C LEU A 19 -26.29 14.01 -30.04
N LYS A 20 -26.96 14.95 -30.72
CA LYS A 20 -28.34 14.78 -31.21
C LYS A 20 -28.44 14.06 -32.55
N ASN A 21 -27.45 14.21 -33.43
CA ASN A 21 -27.37 13.51 -34.71
C ASN A 21 -25.91 13.16 -35.04
N THR A 22 -25.66 11.91 -35.40
CA THR A 22 -24.33 11.41 -35.79
C THR A 22 -24.46 10.51 -37.02
N ASN A 23 -23.43 10.53 -37.85
CA ASN A 23 -23.30 9.60 -38.97
C ASN A 23 -23.03 8.19 -38.45
N SER A 24 -23.30 7.16 -39.26
CA SER A 24 -23.06 5.76 -38.86
C SER A 24 -21.60 5.49 -38.50
N GLU A 25 -20.66 6.02 -39.30
CA GLU A 25 -19.22 5.86 -39.09
C GLU A 25 -18.73 6.52 -37.80
N THR A 26 -19.28 7.69 -37.43
CA THR A 26 -18.92 8.36 -36.17
C THR A 26 -19.48 7.64 -34.96
N ARG A 27 -20.61 6.94 -35.09
CA ARG A 27 -21.17 6.13 -34.02
C ARG A 27 -20.36 4.87 -33.77
N GLU A 28 -19.90 4.21 -34.83
CA GLU A 28 -19.07 2.99 -34.75
C GLU A 28 -17.69 3.30 -34.13
N THR A 29 -17.02 4.36 -34.60
CA THR A 29 -15.73 4.80 -34.04
C THR A 29 -15.82 5.22 -32.57
N LEU A 30 -16.90 5.88 -32.15
CA LEU A 30 -17.14 6.18 -30.74
C LEU A 30 -17.39 4.92 -29.90
N GLN A 31 -18.09 3.92 -30.44
CA GLN A 31 -18.29 2.64 -29.76
C GLN A 31 -16.99 1.86 -29.57
N GLU A 32 -16.13 1.85 -30.58
CA GLU A 32 -14.78 1.27 -30.48
C GLU A 32 -13.93 2.02 -29.46
N LEU A 33 -13.93 3.35 -29.50
CA LEU A 33 -13.23 4.19 -28.53
C LEU A 33 -13.69 3.88 -27.09
N TYR A 34 -15.00 3.84 -26.81
CA TYR A 34 -15.51 3.53 -25.47
C TYR A 34 -15.19 2.09 -25.03
N LYS A 35 -14.99 1.16 -25.97
CA LYS A 35 -14.63 -0.24 -25.67
C LYS A 35 -13.14 -0.42 -25.41
N GLU A 36 -12.29 0.34 -26.10
CA GLU A 36 -10.83 0.23 -26.01
C GLU A 36 -10.21 1.21 -25.00
N PHE A 37 -10.84 2.36 -24.77
CA PHE A 37 -10.33 3.40 -23.90
C PHE A 37 -10.52 3.03 -22.42
N LYS A 38 -9.49 2.41 -21.85
CA LYS A 38 -9.35 2.17 -20.40
C LYS A 38 -8.70 3.34 -19.66
N GLY A 39 -8.58 4.50 -20.29
CA GLY A 39 -7.85 5.65 -19.76
C GLY A 39 -8.41 6.13 -18.43
N ASP A 40 -9.74 6.17 -18.29
CA ASP A 40 -10.41 6.62 -17.07
C ASP A 40 -10.20 5.65 -15.90
N GLU A 41 -10.15 4.35 -16.14
CA GLU A 41 -9.87 3.35 -15.09
C GLU A 41 -8.41 3.44 -14.61
N ILE A 42 -7.47 3.67 -15.52
CA ILE A 42 -6.05 3.82 -15.21
C ILE A 42 -5.81 5.15 -14.49
N LEU A 43 -6.46 6.23 -14.93
CA LEU A 43 -6.43 7.53 -14.27
C LEU A 43 -7.04 7.44 -12.86
N ALA A 44 -8.20 6.78 -12.72
CA ALA A 44 -8.85 6.54 -11.43
C ALA A 44 -8.04 5.61 -10.52
N ALA A 45 -7.31 4.64 -11.06
CA ALA A 45 -6.39 3.80 -10.29
C ALA A 45 -5.18 4.60 -9.78
N THR A 46 -4.68 5.53 -10.58
CA THR A 46 -3.53 6.38 -10.23
C THR A 46 -3.90 7.51 -9.26
N MET A 47 -5.14 8.03 -9.36
CA MET A 47 -5.66 9.11 -8.52
C MET A 47 -6.34 8.62 -7.23
N ARG A 48 -6.42 7.31 -6.99
CA ARG A 48 -6.99 6.80 -5.75
C ARG A 48 -6.16 7.32 -4.57
N PRO A 49 -6.77 8.12 -3.66
CA PRO A 49 -6.05 8.60 -2.50
C PRO A 49 -5.60 7.37 -1.67
N PRO A 50 -4.40 7.41 -1.06
CA PRO A 50 -3.95 6.30 -0.24
C PRO A 50 -5.01 6.02 0.84
N GLU A 51 -5.47 4.76 0.90
CA GLU A 51 -6.45 4.36 1.89
C GLU A 51 -5.91 4.67 3.29
N LYS A 52 -6.69 5.42 4.09
CA LYS A 52 -6.32 5.73 5.46
C LYS A 52 -6.31 4.43 6.27
N LYS A 53 -5.13 3.95 6.66
CA LYS A 53 -4.99 2.81 7.58
C LYS A 53 -5.76 3.13 8.88
N LYS A 54 -6.63 2.21 9.30
CA LYS A 54 -7.42 2.36 10.52
C LYS A 54 -6.50 2.33 11.73
N VAL A 55 -6.70 3.27 12.66
CA VAL A 55 -5.93 3.34 13.90
C VAL A 55 -6.61 2.47 14.95
N ASP A 56 -5.96 1.36 15.31
CA ASP A 56 -6.36 0.54 16.46
C ASP A 56 -5.64 0.99 17.73
N GLN A 57 -6.15 0.60 18.90
CA GLN A 57 -5.58 0.96 20.20
C GLN A 57 -4.12 0.50 20.38
N LEU A 58 -3.71 -0.57 19.70
CA LEU A 58 -2.33 -1.10 19.71
C LEU A 58 -1.42 -0.40 18.70
N ASN A 59 -1.98 0.22 17.67
CA ASN A 59 -1.23 0.79 16.54
C ASN A 59 -1.11 2.32 16.64
N ALA A 60 -1.72 2.93 17.64
CA ALA A 60 -1.65 4.37 17.89
C ALA A 60 -0.26 4.75 18.43
N ALA A 61 0.43 5.63 17.71
CA ALA A 61 1.70 6.19 18.15
C ALA A 61 1.51 7.21 19.29
N HIS A 62 2.56 7.39 20.08
CA HIS A 62 2.61 8.46 21.09
C HIS A 62 2.70 9.88 20.49
N TYR A 63 2.90 9.98 19.17
CA TYR A 63 2.96 11.24 18.43
C TYR A 63 1.81 11.35 17.43
N SER A 64 1.52 12.57 16.98
CA SER A 64 0.42 12.83 16.04
C SER A 64 0.85 12.82 14.59
N THR A 65 -0.13 12.77 13.69
CA THR A 65 0.10 12.83 12.23
C THR A 65 0.67 14.17 11.77
N GLY A 66 0.64 15.21 12.61
CA GLY A 66 1.13 16.56 12.29
C GLY A 66 0.23 17.35 11.33
N LYS A 67 -0.88 16.78 10.86
CA LYS A 67 -1.75 17.41 9.85
C LYS A 67 -2.48 18.66 10.35
N VAL A 68 -2.95 18.65 11.59
CA VAL A 68 -3.57 19.84 12.22
C VAL A 68 -2.60 21.02 12.18
N SER A 69 -1.38 20.82 12.69
CA SER A 69 -0.34 21.86 12.69
C SER A 69 0.05 22.28 11.27
N ALA A 70 0.21 21.33 10.35
CA ALA A 70 0.55 21.62 8.97
C ALA A 70 -0.53 22.47 8.28
N SER A 71 -1.81 22.13 8.48
CA SER A 71 -2.94 22.86 7.91
C SER A 71 -3.14 24.25 8.53
N PHE A 72 -2.75 24.42 9.79
CA PHE A 72 -2.76 25.73 10.44
C PHE A 72 -1.69 26.66 9.85
N THR A 73 -0.51 26.12 9.51
CA THR A 73 0.62 26.92 9.01
C THR A 73 0.68 27.05 7.49
N SER A 74 -0.04 26.22 6.73
CA SER A 74 0.03 26.15 5.27
C SER A 74 -1.33 26.39 4.62
N THR A 75 -1.39 27.34 3.70
CA THR A 75 -2.58 27.64 2.89
C THR A 75 -2.81 26.64 1.75
N ALA A 76 -1.83 25.77 1.45
CA ALA A 76 -1.93 24.76 0.40
C ALA A 76 -2.60 23.46 0.88
N MET A 77 -2.73 23.27 2.19
CA MET A 77 -3.28 22.07 2.81
C MET A 77 -4.74 22.29 3.21
N VAL A 78 -5.54 21.21 3.20
CA VAL A 78 -6.92 21.25 3.70
C VAL A 78 -6.90 21.48 5.22
N PRO A 79 -7.70 22.42 5.75
CA PRO A 79 -7.83 22.62 7.19
C PRO A 79 -8.29 21.34 7.90
N GLU A 80 -7.45 20.81 8.79
CA GLU A 80 -7.80 19.69 9.67
C GLU A 80 -7.88 20.18 11.12
N THR A 81 -9.01 19.91 11.78
CA THR A 81 -9.30 20.38 13.15
C THR A 81 -9.14 19.28 14.20
N THR A 82 -8.95 18.02 13.76
CA THR A 82 -8.92 16.85 14.65
C THR A 82 -7.51 16.32 14.79
N HIS A 83 -7.05 16.22 16.04
CA HIS A 83 -5.71 15.74 16.34
C HIS A 83 -5.70 14.20 16.39
N GLU A 84 -5.29 13.58 15.28
CA GLU A 84 -5.17 12.12 15.16
C GLU A 84 -3.76 11.63 15.54
N ALA A 85 -3.70 10.54 16.31
CA ALA A 85 -2.44 9.84 16.57
C ALA A 85 -1.91 9.22 15.27
N ALA A 86 -0.60 9.27 15.05
CA ALA A 86 0.00 8.62 13.90
C ALA A 86 -0.12 7.09 14.02
N VAL A 87 -0.20 6.40 12.90
CA VAL A 87 -0.24 4.93 12.86
C VAL A 87 1.19 4.40 12.88
N ILE A 88 1.50 3.57 13.88
CA ILE A 88 2.74 2.79 13.90
C ILE A 88 2.64 1.71 12.81
N ASP A 89 3.72 1.51 12.07
CA ASP A 89 3.78 0.46 11.07
C ASP A 89 3.60 -0.93 11.68
N GLU A 90 2.80 -1.78 11.04
CA GLU A 90 2.47 -3.13 11.50
C GLU A 90 3.72 -3.98 11.71
N ASP A 91 4.75 -3.81 10.88
CA ASP A 91 6.00 -4.55 11.04
C ASP A 91 6.71 -4.18 12.35
N VAL A 92 6.72 -2.90 12.71
CA VAL A 92 7.34 -2.42 13.95
C VAL A 92 6.64 -3.02 15.17
N LEU A 93 5.31 -3.05 15.14
CA LEU A 93 4.51 -3.64 16.21
C LEU A 93 4.74 -5.15 16.32
N ARG A 94 4.70 -5.85 15.18
CA ARG A 94 4.94 -7.29 15.11
C ARG A 94 6.27 -7.67 15.76
N TYR A 95 7.33 -6.90 15.50
CA TYR A 95 8.65 -7.14 16.08
C TYR A 95 8.70 -6.97 17.60
N GLN A 96 7.92 -6.06 18.19
CA GLN A 96 7.87 -5.90 19.66
C GLN A 96 7.35 -7.15 20.38
N PHE A 97 6.50 -7.94 19.72
CA PHE A 97 5.95 -9.16 20.29
C PHE A 97 6.87 -10.39 20.09
N VAL A 98 7.93 -10.28 19.27
CA VAL A 98 8.87 -11.37 19.04
C VAL A 98 9.88 -11.43 20.19
N LYS A 99 9.57 -12.25 21.20
CA LYS A 99 10.45 -12.48 22.37
C LYS A 99 11.16 -13.84 22.34
N LYS A 100 10.83 -14.70 21.37
CA LYS A 100 11.36 -16.06 21.27
C LYS A 100 12.64 -16.07 20.43
N LYS A 101 13.60 -16.89 20.84
CA LYS A 101 14.80 -17.15 20.06
C LYS A 101 14.50 -18.06 18.87
N GLY A 102 15.24 -17.88 17.78
CA GLY A 102 15.19 -18.74 16.61
C GLY A 102 16.32 -19.77 16.64
N TYR A 103 16.08 -20.96 16.09
CA TYR A 103 17.11 -21.98 15.92
C TYR A 103 17.18 -22.40 14.46
N VAL A 104 18.38 -22.45 13.90
CA VAL A 104 18.63 -22.85 12.51
C VAL A 104 19.79 -23.82 12.49
N ARG A 105 19.68 -24.87 11.67
CA ARG A 105 20.78 -25.79 11.39
C ARG A 105 21.22 -25.63 9.95
N LEU A 106 22.49 -25.29 9.74
CA LEU A 106 23.11 -25.24 8.42
C LEU A 106 23.83 -26.56 8.16
N HIS A 107 23.42 -27.25 7.11
CA HIS A 107 24.08 -28.44 6.62
C HIS A 107 25.22 -28.03 5.68
N THR A 108 26.47 -28.30 6.07
CA THR A 108 27.65 -27.97 5.26
C THR A 108 28.42 -29.23 4.89
N ASN A 109 29.33 -29.12 3.91
CA ASN A 109 30.23 -30.21 3.52
C ASN A 109 31.24 -30.61 4.62
N LYS A 110 31.41 -29.79 5.67
CA LYS A 110 32.32 -30.05 6.80
C LYS A 110 31.57 -30.42 8.09
N GLY A 111 30.25 -30.55 8.04
CA GLY A 111 29.40 -30.90 9.17
C GLY A 111 28.24 -29.94 9.37
N ASP A 112 27.45 -30.20 10.41
CA ASP A 112 26.27 -29.42 10.73
C ASP A 112 26.62 -28.29 11.71
N LEU A 113 26.18 -27.07 11.39
CA LEU A 113 26.32 -25.91 12.26
C LEU A 113 24.95 -25.52 12.83
N ASN A 114 24.81 -25.60 14.16
CA ASN A 114 23.62 -25.14 14.87
C ASN A 114 23.80 -23.67 15.29
N LEU A 115 22.88 -22.82 14.86
CA LEU A 115 22.86 -21.39 15.12
C LEU A 115 21.66 -21.01 15.98
N GLU A 116 21.90 -20.19 17.00
CA GLU A 116 20.87 -19.53 17.80
C GLU A 116 20.74 -18.08 17.33
N LEU A 117 19.51 -17.69 16.96
CA LEU A 117 19.17 -16.36 16.48
C LEU A 117 18.49 -15.56 17.60
N HIS A 118 19.10 -14.42 17.92
CA HIS A 118 18.58 -13.45 18.90
C HIS A 118 17.53 -12.53 18.26
N CYS A 119 16.34 -13.08 18.04
CA CYS A 119 15.20 -12.35 17.49
C CYS A 119 14.65 -11.27 18.43
N ASP A 120 14.98 -11.34 19.72
CA ASP A 120 14.68 -10.34 20.74
C ASP A 120 15.45 -9.04 20.52
N LEU A 121 16.73 -9.14 20.17
CA LEU A 121 17.61 -8.00 19.91
C LEU A 121 17.52 -7.51 18.46
N THR A 122 17.45 -8.45 17.51
CA THR A 122 17.53 -8.15 16.06
C THR A 122 16.42 -8.81 15.25
N PRO A 123 15.14 -8.47 15.52
CA PRO A 123 13.99 -9.17 14.93
C PRO A 123 13.94 -9.05 13.39
N LYS A 124 14.26 -7.88 12.84
CA LYS A 124 14.29 -7.63 11.39
C LYS A 124 15.30 -8.53 10.66
N THR A 125 16.52 -8.61 11.19
CA THR A 125 17.60 -9.41 10.60
C THR A 125 17.26 -10.89 10.69
N CYS A 126 16.75 -11.34 11.84
CA CYS A 126 16.35 -12.72 12.05
C CYS A 126 15.20 -13.12 11.11
N GLU A 127 14.18 -12.27 10.93
CA GLU A 127 13.11 -12.55 9.98
C GLU A 127 13.64 -12.65 8.55
N ASN A 128 14.48 -11.71 8.12
CA ASN A 128 15.06 -11.74 6.78
C ASN A 128 15.86 -13.03 6.56
N PHE A 129 16.73 -13.39 7.51
CA PHE A 129 17.53 -14.60 7.44
C PHE A 129 16.66 -15.86 7.35
N ILE A 130 15.65 -16.00 8.21
CA ILE A 130 14.73 -17.15 8.19
C ILE A 130 13.93 -17.20 6.88
N LYS A 131 13.49 -16.05 6.35
CA LYS A 131 12.81 -15.99 5.03
C LYS A 131 13.72 -16.47 3.92
N LEU A 132 14.98 -16.08 3.90
CA LEU A 132 15.96 -16.53 2.91
C LEU A 132 16.26 -18.03 3.03
N CYS A 133 16.40 -18.54 4.26
CA CYS A 133 16.52 -19.99 4.51
C CYS A 133 15.30 -20.76 4.00
N LYS A 134 14.07 -20.29 4.26
CA LYS A 134 12.84 -20.93 3.75
C LYS A 134 12.75 -20.92 2.23
N LYS A 135 13.33 -19.90 1.58
CA LYS A 135 13.45 -19.80 0.12
C LYS A 135 14.62 -20.60 -0.45
N GLN A 136 15.34 -21.37 0.38
CA GLN A 136 16.53 -22.15 -0.03
C GLN A 136 17.63 -21.29 -0.67
N TYR A 137 17.69 -20.00 -0.32
CA TYR A 137 18.63 -19.06 -0.94
C TYR A 137 20.09 -19.40 -0.64
N TYR A 138 20.36 -20.00 0.53
CA TYR A 138 21.72 -20.34 0.96
C TYR A 138 22.17 -21.74 0.51
N ASP A 139 21.32 -22.51 -0.16
CA ASP A 139 21.64 -23.85 -0.60
C ASP A 139 22.69 -23.80 -1.72
N GLY A 140 23.80 -24.52 -1.57
CA GLY A 140 24.92 -24.51 -2.51
C GLY A 140 25.81 -23.26 -2.43
N THR A 141 25.58 -22.35 -1.48
CA THR A 141 26.46 -21.19 -1.27
C THR A 141 27.76 -21.60 -0.57
N ILE A 142 28.86 -20.89 -0.89
CA ILE A 142 30.18 -21.13 -0.31
C ILE A 142 30.56 -20.06 0.72
N PHE A 143 31.31 -20.46 1.75
CA PHE A 143 32.02 -19.54 2.62
C PHE A 143 33.26 -19.03 1.89
N HIS A 144 33.10 -17.93 1.14
CA HIS A 144 34.15 -17.36 0.30
C HIS A 144 35.31 -16.70 1.08
N ARG A 145 35.12 -16.44 2.39
CA ARG A 145 36.14 -15.83 3.26
C ARG A 145 36.24 -16.60 4.58
N SER A 146 37.42 -17.12 4.85
CA SER A 146 37.81 -17.76 6.12
C SER A 146 39.19 -17.22 6.51
N ILE A 147 39.30 -16.65 7.71
CA ILE A 147 40.56 -16.12 8.27
C ILE A 147 40.83 -16.89 9.56
#